data_AF-A0A945S7P1-F1
#
_entry.id   AF-A0A945S7P1-F1
#
_cell.length_a   1.000
_cell.length_b   1.000
_cell.length_c   1.000
_cell.angle_alpha   90.00
_cell.angle_beta   90.00
_cell.angle_gamma   90.00
#
_symmetry.space_group_name_H-M   'P 1'
#
loop_
_entity.id
_entity.type
_entity.pdbx_description
1 polymer ?
#
loop_
_entity_poly.entity_id
_entity_poly.type
_entity_poly.pdbx_seq_one_letter_code
_entity_poly.pdbx_strand_id
1 'polypeptide(L)'
;MPREQRDWDRQADANRRLFEAEIEGLAGGHWDNFHRDYRSFWDHVKRISALFKETSPLCREDREQLWTRFGALCEEAKTAGQKERGEKVGQSNLHKNDILSAVFDSCPSWIGGLGPATRDDLIAMGQRLKEAGAMLSTHKHEMLGEHKRECFEKICEARNTHDAHWAGLKAEGERKRSNFLERVRANLEKNHERHRKVAQALERSRVHAEELRDNIASAWNDEYSDRAQGWLSEEEDRIRDIEESLEQIEGWIREDEEKLEGR
;
A
#
# COMPACT_ATOMS: atom_id res chain seq x y z
N MET A 1 59.75 -46.96 -44.29
CA MET A 1 59.37 -45.84 -43.41
C MET A 1 60.49 -45.53 -42.42
N PRO A 2 61.04 -44.31 -42.43
CA PRO A 2 61.99 -43.83 -41.41
C PRO A 2 61.39 -43.99 -40.00
N ARG A 3 62.23 -44.21 -38.96
CA ARG A 3 61.74 -44.36 -37.57
C ARG A 3 60.99 -43.11 -37.09
N GLU A 4 61.49 -41.92 -37.46
CA GLU A 4 60.90 -40.63 -37.08
C GLU A 4 59.45 -40.46 -37.55
N GLN A 5 59.12 -40.90 -38.78
CA GLN A 5 57.74 -40.85 -39.27
C GLN A 5 56.80 -41.72 -38.43
N ARG A 6 57.26 -42.92 -38.03
CA ARG A 6 56.45 -43.83 -37.19
C ARG A 6 56.24 -43.31 -35.77
N ASP A 7 57.17 -42.51 -35.26
CA ASP A 7 57.03 -41.87 -33.95
C ASP A 7 56.07 -40.68 -34.04
N TRP A 8 56.16 -39.91 -35.12
CA TRP A 8 55.22 -38.83 -35.42
C TRP A 8 53.79 -39.34 -35.57
N ASP A 9 53.58 -40.39 -36.38
CA ASP A 9 52.25 -40.96 -36.63
C ASP A 9 51.62 -41.50 -35.34
N ARG A 10 52.43 -42.13 -34.47
CA ARG A 10 51.99 -42.61 -33.15
C ARG A 10 51.60 -41.46 -32.23
N GLN A 11 52.39 -40.38 -32.18
CA GLN A 11 52.07 -39.23 -31.34
C GLN A 11 50.83 -38.49 -31.86
N ALA A 12 50.68 -38.36 -33.19
CA ALA A 12 49.51 -37.75 -33.80
C ALA A 12 48.23 -38.54 -33.49
N ASP A 13 48.26 -39.87 -33.55
CA ASP A 13 47.12 -40.73 -33.17
C ASP A 13 46.79 -40.62 -31.67
N ALA A 14 47.81 -40.58 -30.80
CA ALA A 14 47.61 -40.37 -29.37
C ALA A 14 46.97 -39.01 -29.06
N ASN A 15 47.46 -37.95 -29.70
CA ASN A 15 46.90 -36.61 -29.56
C ASN A 15 45.47 -36.55 -30.10
N ARG A 16 45.19 -37.22 -31.24
CA ARG A 16 43.83 -37.33 -31.79
C ARG A 16 42.86 -37.94 -30.78
N ARG A 17 43.21 -39.07 -30.16
CA ARG A 17 42.38 -39.73 -29.14
C ARG A 17 42.13 -38.85 -27.93
N LEU A 18 43.13 -38.07 -27.52
CA LEU A 18 42.97 -37.08 -26.45
C LEU A 18 41.91 -36.03 -26.81
N PHE A 19 41.99 -35.45 -28.02
CA PHE A 19 40.96 -34.51 -28.48
C PHE A 19 39.59 -35.14 -28.60
N GLU A 20 39.50 -36.38 -29.13
CA GLU A 20 38.23 -37.10 -29.22
C GLU A 20 37.59 -37.27 -27.85
N ALA A 21 38.37 -37.69 -26.84
CA ALA A 21 37.90 -37.86 -25.47
C ALA A 21 37.46 -36.54 -24.82
N GLU A 22 38.21 -35.45 -25.00
CA GLU A 22 37.85 -34.13 -24.45
C GLU A 22 36.59 -33.57 -25.13
N ILE A 23 36.47 -33.70 -26.46
CA ILE A 23 35.28 -33.26 -27.20
C ILE A 23 34.05 -34.10 -26.81
N GLU A 24 34.21 -35.41 -26.61
CA GLU A 24 33.14 -36.29 -26.12
C GLU A 24 32.74 -35.92 -24.68
N GLY A 25 33.72 -35.63 -23.82
CA GLY A 25 33.49 -35.10 -22.48
C GLY A 25 32.77 -33.74 -22.49
N LEU A 26 33.04 -32.89 -23.47
CA LEU A 26 32.32 -31.62 -23.66
C LEU A 26 30.87 -31.87 -24.07
N ALA A 27 30.63 -32.83 -24.96
CA ALA A 27 29.31 -33.17 -25.45
C ALA A 27 28.41 -33.80 -24.37
N GLY A 28 28.95 -34.61 -23.46
CA GLY A 28 28.16 -35.31 -22.44
C GLY A 28 28.22 -34.73 -21.03
N GLY A 29 29.27 -33.98 -20.68
CA GLY A 29 29.59 -33.67 -19.28
C GLY A 29 28.91 -32.44 -18.67
N HIS A 30 28.22 -31.60 -19.48
CA HIS A 30 27.72 -30.29 -19.04
C HIS A 30 26.20 -30.14 -19.16
N TRP A 31 25.53 -31.20 -19.59
CA TRP A 31 24.09 -31.24 -19.76
C TRP A 31 23.54 -32.36 -18.87
N ASP A 32 22.99 -31.99 -17.71
CA ASP A 32 22.10 -32.89 -16.99
C ASP A 32 20.68 -32.72 -17.55
N ASN A 33 19.83 -33.74 -17.43
CA ASN A 33 18.46 -33.77 -17.96
C ASN A 33 17.60 -32.57 -17.53
N PHE A 34 18.02 -31.86 -16.48
CA PHE A 34 17.28 -30.73 -15.90
C PHE A 34 18.07 -29.42 -15.84
N HIS A 35 19.39 -29.43 -16.05
CA HIS A 35 20.20 -28.23 -15.87
C HIS A 35 21.39 -28.16 -16.85
N ARG A 36 21.45 -27.05 -17.58
CA ARG A 36 22.59 -26.69 -18.42
C ARG A 36 23.54 -25.79 -17.63
N ASP A 37 24.75 -26.25 -17.36
CA ASP A 37 25.80 -25.41 -16.77
C ASP A 37 26.66 -24.79 -17.88
N TYR A 38 26.16 -23.71 -18.48
CA TYR A 38 26.88 -22.98 -19.52
C TYR A 38 28.24 -22.47 -19.03
N ARG A 39 28.41 -22.17 -17.74
CA ARG A 39 29.69 -21.67 -17.23
C ARG A 39 30.75 -22.75 -17.33
N SER A 40 30.46 -23.93 -16.79
CA SER A 40 31.37 -25.08 -16.85
C SER A 40 31.61 -25.53 -18.30
N PHE A 41 30.58 -25.48 -19.15
CA PHE A 41 30.71 -25.75 -20.58
C PHE A 41 31.72 -24.79 -21.24
N TRP A 42 31.56 -23.47 -21.07
CA TRP A 42 32.45 -22.48 -21.68
C TRP A 42 33.87 -22.51 -21.12
N ASP A 43 34.04 -22.89 -19.86
CA ASP A 43 35.37 -23.11 -19.28
C ASP A 43 36.03 -24.37 -19.88
N HIS A 44 35.26 -25.42 -20.17
CA HIS A 44 35.75 -26.59 -20.90
C HIS A 44 36.12 -26.26 -22.36
N VAL A 45 35.31 -25.46 -23.06
CA VAL A 45 35.60 -24.94 -24.40
C VAL A 45 36.94 -24.20 -24.44
N LYS A 46 37.25 -23.38 -23.42
CA LYS A 46 38.53 -22.66 -23.32
C LYS A 46 39.71 -23.64 -23.18
N ARG A 47 39.56 -24.71 -22.38
CA ARG A 47 40.60 -25.74 -22.22
C ARG A 47 40.88 -26.46 -23.53
N ILE A 48 39.84 -26.92 -24.24
CA ILE A 48 40.00 -27.57 -25.55
C ILE A 48 40.65 -26.61 -26.56
N SER A 49 40.24 -25.34 -26.56
CA SER A 49 40.86 -24.31 -27.41
C SER A 49 42.34 -24.09 -27.12
N ALA A 50 42.78 -24.24 -25.87
CA ALA A 50 44.19 -24.20 -25.48
C ALA A 50 44.93 -25.46 -25.96
N LEU A 51 44.33 -26.66 -25.78
CA LEU A 51 44.90 -27.92 -26.27
C LEU A 51 45.19 -27.86 -27.78
N PHE A 52 44.29 -27.31 -28.59
CA PHE A 52 44.51 -27.14 -30.03
C PHE A 52 45.72 -26.26 -30.38
N LYS A 53 46.10 -25.33 -29.50
CA LYS A 53 47.25 -24.43 -29.70
C LYS A 53 48.56 -25.07 -29.26
N GLU A 54 48.52 -25.80 -28.15
CA GLU A 54 49.71 -26.33 -27.48
C GLU A 54 50.11 -27.72 -27.99
N THR A 55 49.14 -28.50 -28.47
CA THR A 55 49.37 -29.91 -28.84
C THR A 55 49.75 -30.03 -30.32
N SER A 56 50.99 -30.46 -30.55
CA SER A 56 51.55 -30.84 -31.84
C SER A 56 52.38 -32.12 -31.62
N PRO A 57 52.41 -33.10 -32.55
CA PRO A 57 51.81 -33.10 -33.89
C PRO A 57 50.35 -33.57 -33.95
N LEU A 58 49.65 -33.17 -35.00
CA LEU A 58 48.33 -33.70 -35.39
C LEU A 58 48.24 -33.73 -36.93
N CYS A 59 47.62 -34.76 -37.49
CA CYS A 59 47.33 -34.81 -38.91
C CYS A 59 46.39 -33.66 -39.31
N ARG A 60 46.56 -33.09 -40.51
CA ARG A 60 45.78 -31.93 -40.96
C ARG A 60 44.29 -32.28 -41.05
N GLU A 61 43.99 -33.44 -41.63
CA GLU A 61 42.64 -33.95 -41.82
C GLU A 61 41.96 -34.20 -40.47
N ASP A 62 42.65 -34.84 -39.52
CA ASP A 62 42.12 -35.05 -38.17
C ASP A 62 41.87 -33.73 -37.44
N ARG A 63 42.79 -32.76 -37.57
CA ARG A 63 42.64 -31.42 -36.97
C ARG A 63 41.38 -30.73 -37.48
N GLU A 64 41.15 -30.76 -38.78
CA GLU A 64 39.99 -30.14 -39.41
C GLU A 64 38.68 -30.82 -38.99
N GLN A 65 38.65 -32.16 -38.94
CA GLN A 65 37.50 -32.92 -38.47
C GLN A 65 37.17 -32.62 -37.00
N LEU A 66 38.17 -32.68 -36.12
CA LEU A 66 38.00 -32.40 -34.69
C LEU A 66 37.57 -30.95 -34.44
N TRP A 67 38.18 -30.00 -35.15
CA TRP A 67 37.82 -28.59 -35.06
C TRP A 67 36.38 -28.33 -35.54
N THR A 68 35.97 -28.99 -36.62
CA THR A 68 34.59 -28.90 -37.13
C THR A 68 33.59 -29.43 -36.12
N ARG A 69 33.85 -30.60 -35.54
CA ARG A 69 32.98 -31.20 -34.50
C ARG A 69 32.92 -30.33 -33.25
N PHE A 70 34.06 -29.80 -32.79
CA PHE A 70 34.13 -28.89 -31.66
C PHE A 70 33.36 -27.58 -31.92
N GLY A 71 33.51 -27.00 -33.12
CA GLY A 71 32.77 -25.81 -33.55
C GLY A 71 31.26 -26.03 -33.57
N ALA A 72 30.80 -27.18 -34.08
CA ALA A 72 29.39 -27.55 -34.08
C ALA A 72 28.78 -27.57 -32.67
N LEU A 73 29.47 -28.17 -31.69
CA LEU A 73 29.03 -28.19 -30.29
C LEU A 73 28.95 -26.77 -29.69
N CYS A 74 29.92 -25.91 -30.02
CA CYS A 74 29.92 -24.52 -29.56
C CYS A 74 28.73 -23.74 -30.13
N GLU A 75 28.42 -23.89 -31.41
CA GLU A 75 27.27 -23.22 -32.04
C GLU A 75 25.93 -23.77 -31.54
N GLU A 76 25.83 -25.07 -31.30
CA GLU A 76 24.65 -25.67 -30.67
C GLU A 76 24.41 -25.09 -29.28
N ALA A 77 25.46 -25.03 -28.44
CA ALA A 77 25.37 -24.45 -27.10
C ALA A 77 25.01 -22.96 -27.12
N LYS A 78 25.55 -22.17 -28.07
CA LYS A 78 25.16 -20.76 -28.26
C LYS A 78 23.69 -20.64 -28.63
N THR A 79 23.24 -21.45 -29.59
CA THR A 79 21.85 -21.44 -30.08
C THR A 79 20.89 -21.81 -28.96
N ALA A 80 21.20 -22.86 -28.18
CA ALA A 80 20.41 -23.25 -27.02
C ALA A 80 20.37 -22.14 -25.95
N GLY A 81 21.52 -21.55 -25.62
CA GLY A 81 21.60 -20.48 -24.63
C GLY A 81 20.86 -19.21 -25.05
N GLN A 82 20.91 -18.85 -26.34
CA GLN A 82 20.13 -17.74 -26.89
C GLN A 82 18.63 -18.02 -26.83
N LYS A 83 18.21 -19.25 -27.16
CA LYS A 83 16.82 -19.67 -27.10
C LYS A 83 16.28 -19.61 -25.66
N GLU A 84 16.97 -20.23 -24.71
CA GLU A 84 16.57 -20.23 -23.29
C GLU A 84 16.56 -18.82 -22.70
N ARG A 85 17.53 -17.97 -23.06
CA ARG A 85 17.51 -16.55 -22.66
C ARG A 85 16.31 -15.83 -23.26
N GLY A 86 16.00 -16.07 -24.54
CA GLY A 86 14.83 -15.51 -25.21
C GLY A 86 13.52 -15.92 -24.55
N GLU A 87 13.36 -17.20 -24.22
CA GLU A 87 12.22 -17.74 -23.50
C GLU A 87 12.08 -17.10 -22.11
N LYS A 88 13.18 -16.97 -21.35
CA LYS A 88 13.18 -16.31 -20.05
C LYS A 88 12.83 -14.83 -20.14
N VAL A 89 13.32 -14.11 -21.15
CA VAL A 89 12.94 -12.72 -21.41
C VAL A 89 11.44 -12.64 -21.71
N GLY A 90 10.93 -13.53 -22.56
CA GLY A 90 9.51 -13.63 -22.90
C GLY A 90 8.63 -13.87 -21.67
N GLN A 91 8.93 -14.91 -20.89
CA GLN A 91 8.22 -15.22 -19.64
C GLN A 91 8.30 -14.07 -18.65
N SER A 92 9.48 -13.49 -18.47
CA SER A 92 9.64 -12.37 -17.55
C SER A 92 8.83 -11.14 -17.99
N ASN A 93 8.68 -10.91 -19.30
CA ASN A 93 7.85 -9.82 -19.82
C ASN A 93 6.36 -10.09 -19.60
N LEU A 94 5.90 -11.33 -19.78
CA LEU A 94 4.50 -11.70 -19.48
C LEU A 94 4.18 -11.41 -18.02
N HIS A 95 4.97 -11.95 -17.09
CA HIS A 95 4.78 -11.72 -15.65
C HIS A 95 4.86 -10.24 -15.28
N LYS A 96 5.81 -9.50 -15.87
CA LYS A 96 5.91 -8.05 -15.68
C LYS A 96 4.62 -7.35 -16.09
N ASN A 97 4.13 -7.63 -17.30
CA ASN A 97 2.94 -6.98 -17.84
C ASN A 97 1.69 -7.32 -17.01
N ASP A 98 1.53 -8.56 -16.58
CA ASP A 98 0.40 -8.98 -15.75
C ASP A 98 0.40 -8.26 -14.39
N ILE A 99 1.57 -8.18 -13.74
CA ILE A 99 1.72 -7.45 -12.47
C ILE A 99 1.46 -5.96 -12.66
N LEU A 100 2.04 -5.35 -13.72
CA LEU A 100 1.84 -3.92 -13.98
C LEU A 100 0.39 -3.60 -14.34
N SER A 101 -0.31 -4.49 -15.07
CA SER A 101 -1.74 -4.36 -15.31
C SER A 101 -2.51 -4.43 -13.99
N ALA A 102 -2.22 -5.40 -13.12
CA ALA A 102 -2.88 -5.50 -11.82
C ALA A 102 -2.65 -4.25 -10.94
N VAL A 103 -1.45 -3.64 -10.99
CA VAL A 103 -1.17 -2.35 -10.33
C VAL A 103 -1.97 -1.23 -10.99
N PHE A 104 -2.02 -1.17 -12.31
CA PHE A 104 -2.78 -0.14 -13.03
C PHE A 104 -4.29 -0.24 -12.74
N ASP A 105 -4.85 -1.44 -12.79
CA ASP A 105 -6.25 -1.72 -12.46
C ASP A 105 -6.57 -1.47 -10.98
N SER A 106 -5.54 -1.45 -10.11
CA SER A 106 -5.71 -1.03 -8.72
C SER A 106 -5.87 0.48 -8.57
N CYS A 107 -5.36 1.29 -9.49
CA CYS A 107 -5.49 2.74 -9.48
C CYS A 107 -6.90 3.16 -9.91
N PRO A 108 -7.75 3.64 -9.00
CA PRO A 108 -9.10 4.04 -9.38
C PRO A 108 -9.07 5.37 -10.15
N SER A 109 -10.12 5.62 -10.94
CA SER A 109 -10.26 6.84 -11.74
C SER A 109 -10.22 8.14 -10.93
N TRP A 110 -10.52 8.10 -9.63
CA TRP A 110 -10.44 9.27 -8.74
C TRP A 110 -9.00 9.74 -8.46
N ILE A 111 -7.98 8.90 -8.66
CA ILE A 111 -6.57 9.35 -8.63
C ILE A 111 -6.30 10.40 -9.72
N GLY A 112 -7.08 10.39 -10.81
CA GLY A 112 -7.08 11.40 -11.86
C GLY A 112 -7.95 12.64 -11.59
N GLY A 113 -8.46 12.82 -10.36
CA GLY A 113 -9.24 14.01 -9.98
C GLY A 113 -10.74 13.94 -10.26
N LEU A 114 -11.29 12.77 -10.59
CA LEU A 114 -12.73 12.58 -10.85
C LEU A 114 -13.60 12.40 -9.59
N GLY A 115 -13.10 12.78 -8.41
CA GLY A 115 -13.88 12.80 -7.16
C GLY A 115 -13.04 12.47 -5.92
N PRO A 116 -13.59 12.65 -4.71
CA PRO A 116 -12.95 12.20 -3.47
C PRO A 116 -12.99 10.68 -3.36
N ALA A 117 -11.89 10.07 -2.93
CA ALA A 117 -11.84 8.64 -2.66
C ALA A 117 -12.79 8.27 -1.51
N THR A 118 -13.65 7.28 -1.71
CA THR A 118 -14.45 6.72 -0.61
C THR A 118 -13.62 5.72 0.20
N ARG A 119 -14.08 5.41 1.42
CA ARG A 119 -13.45 4.38 2.25
C ARG A 119 -13.43 3.02 1.54
N ASP A 120 -14.53 2.65 0.88
CA ASP A 120 -14.67 1.36 0.21
C ASP A 120 -13.77 1.26 -1.02
N ASP A 121 -13.61 2.37 -1.76
CA ASP A 121 -12.67 2.42 -2.89
C ASP A 121 -11.24 2.15 -2.44
N LEU A 122 -10.82 2.77 -1.33
CA LEU A 122 -9.49 2.59 -0.79
C LEU A 122 -9.27 1.16 -0.26
N ILE A 123 -10.28 0.56 0.39
CA ILE A 123 -10.22 -0.85 0.80
C ILE A 123 -10.04 -1.76 -0.42
N ALA A 124 -10.82 -1.53 -1.48
CA ALA A 124 -10.72 -2.31 -2.72
C ALA A 124 -9.36 -2.14 -3.40
N MET A 125 -8.83 -0.92 -3.46
CA MET A 125 -7.48 -0.63 -3.97
C MET A 125 -6.41 -1.37 -3.15
N GLY A 126 -6.50 -1.33 -1.81
CA GLY A 126 -5.58 -2.03 -0.93
C GLY A 126 -5.56 -3.55 -1.15
N GLN A 127 -6.72 -4.15 -1.40
CA GLN A 127 -6.84 -5.58 -1.72
C GLN A 127 -6.18 -5.91 -3.08
N ARG A 128 -6.42 -5.12 -4.13
CA ARG A 128 -5.78 -5.31 -5.44
C ARG A 128 -4.26 -5.15 -5.37
N LEU A 129 -3.76 -4.17 -4.61
CA LEU A 129 -2.31 -3.99 -4.39
C LEU A 129 -1.66 -5.13 -3.60
N LYS A 130 -2.43 -5.81 -2.75
CA LYS A 130 -1.99 -7.03 -2.07
C LYS A 130 -1.86 -8.18 -3.06
N GLU A 131 -2.81 -8.34 -3.97
CA GLU A 131 -2.79 -9.35 -5.03
C GLU A 131 -1.61 -9.13 -6.00
N ALA A 132 -1.39 -7.91 -6.47
CA ALA A 132 -0.22 -7.59 -7.31
C ALA A 132 1.11 -7.91 -6.60
N GLY A 133 1.20 -7.63 -5.30
CA GLY A 133 2.36 -8.01 -4.48
C GLY A 133 2.54 -9.52 -4.36
N ALA A 134 1.45 -10.28 -4.27
CA ALA A 134 1.49 -11.75 -4.25
C ALA A 134 1.96 -12.31 -5.60
N MET A 135 1.47 -11.77 -6.72
CA MET A 135 1.92 -12.14 -8.07
C MET A 135 3.43 -11.95 -8.24
N LEU A 136 3.96 -10.79 -7.82
CA LEU A 136 5.41 -10.54 -7.84
C LEU A 136 6.16 -11.57 -6.99
N SER A 137 5.68 -11.88 -5.78
CA SER A 137 6.34 -12.86 -4.90
C SER A 137 6.38 -14.26 -5.51
N THR A 138 5.31 -14.67 -6.18
CA THR A 138 5.21 -15.97 -6.86
C THR A 138 6.16 -16.04 -8.05
N HIS A 139 6.12 -15.06 -8.96
CA HIS A 139 6.85 -15.13 -10.23
C HIS A 139 8.28 -14.57 -10.19
N LYS A 140 8.72 -13.99 -9.07
CA LYS A 140 10.05 -13.35 -8.99
C LYS A 140 11.23 -14.26 -9.34
N HIS A 141 11.13 -15.58 -9.26
CA HIS A 141 12.25 -16.47 -9.58
C HIS A 141 12.43 -16.66 -11.09
N GLU A 142 11.35 -16.51 -11.87
CA GLU A 142 11.32 -16.61 -13.33
C GLU A 142 11.64 -15.27 -13.99
N MET A 143 11.48 -14.16 -13.26
CA MET A 143 11.72 -12.81 -13.78
C MET A 143 13.20 -12.42 -13.87
N LEU A 144 13.50 -11.50 -14.79
CA LEU A 144 14.76 -10.75 -14.84
C LEU A 144 14.84 -9.76 -13.69
N GLY A 145 16.07 -9.46 -13.23
CA GLY A 145 16.28 -8.54 -12.11
C GLY A 145 15.69 -7.14 -12.34
N GLU A 146 15.84 -6.61 -13.55
CA GLU A 146 15.31 -5.30 -13.93
C GLU A 146 13.79 -5.24 -13.86
N HIS A 147 13.10 -6.26 -14.37
CA HIS A 147 11.63 -6.35 -14.34
C HIS A 147 11.10 -6.50 -12.91
N LYS A 148 11.77 -7.27 -12.03
CA LYS A 148 11.39 -7.37 -10.62
C LYS A 148 11.44 -6.01 -9.94
N ARG A 149 12.51 -5.25 -10.16
CA ARG A 149 12.71 -3.93 -9.59
C ARG A 149 11.62 -2.97 -10.07
N GLU A 150 11.35 -2.94 -11.37
CA GLU A 150 10.31 -2.09 -11.95
C GLU A 150 8.91 -2.38 -11.38
N CYS A 151 8.51 -3.67 -11.32
CA CYS A 151 7.25 -4.06 -10.70
C CYS A 151 7.18 -3.67 -9.22
N PHE A 152 8.27 -3.88 -8.47
CA PHE A 152 8.35 -3.52 -7.06
C PHE A 152 8.19 -2.01 -6.85
N GLU A 153 8.92 -1.20 -7.62
CA GLU A 153 8.84 0.27 -7.57
C GLU A 153 7.42 0.75 -7.85
N LYS A 154 6.75 0.18 -8.86
CA LYS A 154 5.36 0.53 -9.20
C LYS A 154 4.35 0.14 -8.13
N ILE A 155 4.51 -1.03 -7.51
CA ILE A 155 3.68 -1.43 -6.36
C ILE A 155 3.89 -0.46 -5.19
N CYS A 156 5.13 -0.08 -4.90
CA CYS A 156 5.45 0.88 -3.84
C CYS A 156 4.87 2.27 -4.12
N GLU A 157 5.00 2.79 -5.34
CA GLU A 157 4.41 4.06 -5.77
C GLU A 157 2.90 4.08 -5.54
N ALA A 158 2.19 3.03 -5.99
CA ALA A 158 0.75 2.93 -5.83
C ALA A 158 0.32 2.80 -4.34
N ARG A 159 1.09 2.07 -3.51
CA ARG A 159 0.86 1.99 -2.07
C ARG A 159 1.04 3.33 -1.37
N ASN A 160 2.09 4.08 -1.71
CA ASN A 160 2.31 5.41 -1.12
C ASN A 160 1.16 6.35 -1.44
N THR A 161 0.65 6.32 -2.68
CA THR A 161 -0.54 7.08 -3.08
C THR A 161 -1.77 6.65 -2.27
N HIS A 162 -2.05 5.35 -2.18
CA HIS A 162 -3.13 4.81 -1.36
C HIS A 162 -3.05 5.29 0.10
N ASP A 163 -1.89 5.20 0.72
CA ASP A 163 -1.69 5.57 2.12
C ASP A 163 -1.85 7.07 2.35
N ALA A 164 -1.41 7.91 1.40
CA ALA A 164 -1.63 9.35 1.44
C ALA A 164 -3.12 9.71 1.39
N HIS A 165 -3.90 9.05 0.52
CA HIS A 165 -5.35 9.26 0.46
C HIS A 165 -6.06 8.77 1.72
N TRP A 166 -5.64 7.63 2.27
CA TRP A 166 -6.17 7.11 3.53
C TRP A 166 -5.89 8.06 4.71
N ALA A 167 -4.69 8.65 4.76
CA ALA A 167 -4.34 9.67 5.74
C ALA A 167 -5.21 10.93 5.60
N GLY A 168 -5.44 11.39 4.36
CA GLY A 168 -6.33 12.51 4.08
C GLY A 168 -7.76 12.29 4.56
N LEU A 169 -8.33 11.10 4.30
CA LEU A 169 -9.68 10.75 4.74
C LEU A 169 -9.81 10.74 6.28
N LYS A 170 -8.80 10.21 6.99
CA LYS A 170 -8.75 10.24 8.45
C LYS A 170 -8.67 11.66 8.99
N ALA A 171 -7.77 12.48 8.44
CA ALA A 171 -7.60 13.87 8.86
C ALA A 171 -8.88 14.69 8.64
N GLU A 172 -9.62 14.44 7.55
CA GLU A 172 -10.91 15.09 7.33
C GLU A 172 -11.95 14.69 8.38
N GLY A 173 -12.00 13.40 8.72
CA GLY A 173 -12.88 12.88 9.78
C GLY A 173 -12.57 13.51 11.15
N GLU A 174 -11.28 13.59 11.51
CA GLU A 174 -10.82 14.24 12.73
C GLU A 174 -11.17 15.73 12.76
N ARG A 175 -10.96 16.44 11.65
CA ARG A 175 -11.35 17.85 11.51
C ARG A 175 -12.85 18.06 11.69
N LYS A 176 -13.68 17.23 11.05
CA LYS A 176 -15.15 17.28 11.20
C LYS A 176 -15.56 17.04 12.65
N ARG A 177 -14.94 16.07 13.32
CA ARG A 177 -15.18 15.79 14.74
C ARG A 177 -14.75 16.95 15.63
N SER A 178 -13.58 17.54 15.40
CA SER A 178 -13.11 18.72 16.15
C SER A 178 -14.08 19.89 16.01
N ASN A 179 -14.46 20.23 14.77
CA ASN A 179 -15.41 21.30 14.50
C ASN A 179 -16.78 21.05 15.15
N PHE A 180 -17.23 19.80 15.17
CA PHE A 180 -18.46 19.43 15.87
C PHE A 180 -18.32 19.68 17.38
N LEU A 181 -17.26 19.19 18.02
CA LEU A 181 -17.02 19.36 19.46
C LEU A 181 -16.87 20.84 19.85
N GLU A 182 -16.18 21.64 19.03
CA GLU A 182 -16.08 23.10 19.23
C GLU A 182 -17.45 23.78 19.19
N ARG A 183 -18.30 23.40 18.23
CA ARG A 183 -19.67 23.91 18.15
C ARG A 183 -20.49 23.53 19.38
N VAL A 184 -20.40 22.28 19.83
CA VAL A 184 -21.10 21.81 21.04
C VAL A 184 -20.63 22.57 22.27
N ARG A 185 -19.32 22.76 22.46
CA ARG A 185 -18.77 23.56 23.58
C ARG A 185 -19.25 25.01 23.54
N ALA A 186 -19.23 25.64 22.37
CA ALA A 186 -19.69 27.02 22.21
C ALA A 186 -21.20 27.16 22.49
N ASN A 187 -21.99 26.13 22.17
CA ASN A 187 -23.41 26.10 22.52
C ASN A 187 -23.61 25.92 24.02
N LEU A 188 -22.87 25.01 24.65
CA LEU A 188 -22.90 24.76 26.09
C LEU A 188 -22.61 26.04 26.88
N GLU A 189 -21.55 26.78 26.51
CA GLU A 189 -21.20 28.06 27.13
C GLU A 189 -22.35 29.09 27.00
N LYS A 190 -22.94 29.21 25.81
CA LYS A 190 -24.09 30.10 25.57
C LYS A 190 -25.31 29.68 26.40
N ASN A 191 -25.55 28.39 26.54
CA ASN A 191 -26.68 27.87 27.31
C ASN A 191 -26.48 28.10 28.81
N HIS A 192 -25.28 27.90 29.35
CA HIS A 192 -24.98 28.26 30.75
C HIS A 192 -25.13 29.77 31.01
N GLU A 193 -24.69 30.62 30.08
CA GLU A 193 -24.86 32.07 30.21
C GLU A 193 -26.35 32.47 30.16
N ARG A 194 -27.14 31.82 29.30
CA ARG A 194 -28.61 32.00 29.28
C ARG A 194 -29.24 31.53 30.59
N HIS A 195 -28.89 30.34 31.06
CA HIS A 195 -29.35 29.79 32.33
C HIS A 195 -29.10 30.77 33.47
N ARG A 196 -27.87 31.29 33.59
CA ARG A 196 -27.50 32.30 34.59
C ARG A 196 -28.38 33.54 34.53
N LYS A 197 -28.63 34.08 33.33
CA LYS A 197 -29.47 35.29 33.16
C LYS A 197 -30.93 35.03 33.53
N VAL A 198 -31.48 33.90 33.11
CA VAL A 198 -32.87 33.52 33.41
C VAL A 198 -33.01 33.25 34.91
N ALA A 199 -32.03 32.58 35.55
CA ALA A 199 -32.01 32.37 37.00
C ALA A 199 -31.94 33.69 37.79
N GLN A 200 -31.15 34.67 37.34
CA GLN A 200 -31.14 36.02 37.94
C GLN A 200 -32.45 36.77 37.73
N ALA A 201 -33.13 36.57 36.61
CA ALA A 201 -34.46 37.13 36.40
C ALA A 201 -35.49 36.49 37.34
N LEU A 202 -35.44 35.15 37.50
CA LEU A 202 -36.27 34.40 38.42
C LEU A 202 -36.14 34.91 39.86
N GLU A 203 -34.90 35.11 40.32
CA GLU A 203 -34.63 35.58 41.68
C GLU A 203 -35.24 36.97 41.93
N ARG A 204 -35.09 37.90 40.98
CA ARG A 204 -35.70 39.24 41.08
C ARG A 204 -37.22 39.17 41.12
N SER A 205 -37.82 38.33 40.29
CA SER A 205 -39.27 38.10 40.29
C SER A 205 -39.76 37.51 41.61
N ARG A 206 -39.02 36.56 42.19
CA ARG A 206 -39.35 35.97 43.50
C ARG A 206 -39.29 36.98 44.63
N VAL A 207 -38.25 37.81 44.68
CA VAL A 207 -38.15 38.92 45.66
C VAL A 207 -39.32 39.88 45.49
N HIS A 208 -39.68 40.25 44.26
CA HIS A 208 -40.82 41.15 44.02
C HIS A 208 -42.16 40.53 44.46
N ALA A 209 -42.36 39.23 44.20
CA ALA A 209 -43.54 38.51 44.68
C ALA A 209 -43.61 38.48 46.21
N GLU A 210 -42.48 38.35 46.91
CA GLU A 210 -42.42 38.45 48.38
C GLU A 210 -42.80 39.84 48.88
N GLU A 211 -42.25 40.90 48.26
CA GLU A 211 -42.64 42.29 48.57
C GLU A 211 -44.15 42.52 48.37
N LEU A 212 -44.75 41.97 47.30
CA LEU A 212 -46.19 42.04 47.06
C LEU A 212 -46.98 41.30 48.14
N ARG A 213 -46.52 40.13 48.58
CA ARG A 213 -47.15 39.39 49.71
C ARG A 213 -47.10 40.19 51.01
N ASP A 214 -45.97 40.84 51.30
CA ASP A 214 -45.84 41.73 52.47
C ASP A 214 -46.76 42.94 52.37
N ASN A 215 -46.89 43.54 51.19
CA ASN A 215 -47.81 44.66 50.94
C ASN A 215 -49.28 44.24 51.10
N ILE A 216 -49.66 43.03 50.68
CA ILE A 216 -51.01 42.47 50.89
C ILE A 216 -51.25 42.28 52.40
N ALA A 217 -50.29 41.69 53.12
CA ALA A 217 -50.42 41.43 54.55
C ALA A 217 -50.52 42.72 55.40
N SER A 218 -49.89 43.81 54.94
CA SER A 218 -49.88 45.11 55.61
C SER A 218 -50.88 46.13 55.03
N ALA A 219 -51.74 45.70 54.11
CA ALA A 219 -52.71 46.56 53.43
C ALA A 219 -53.69 47.21 54.42
N TRP A 220 -53.85 48.52 54.31
CA TRP A 220 -54.71 49.31 55.20
C TRP A 220 -56.19 49.34 54.73
N ASN A 221 -56.49 48.84 53.53
CA ASN A 221 -57.84 48.67 53.01
C ASN A 221 -57.93 47.52 52.00
N ASP A 222 -59.15 47.01 51.83
CA ASP A 222 -59.46 45.87 50.97
C ASP A 222 -59.19 46.15 49.49
N GLU A 223 -59.46 47.37 49.00
CA GLU A 223 -59.26 47.72 47.58
C GLU A 223 -57.79 47.69 47.15
N TYR A 224 -56.87 48.10 48.04
CA TYR A 224 -55.44 48.00 47.81
C TYR A 224 -54.98 46.54 47.88
N SER A 225 -55.48 45.78 48.88
CA SER A 225 -55.21 44.35 48.99
C SER A 225 -55.61 43.61 47.72
N ASP A 226 -56.81 43.84 47.19
CA ASP A 226 -57.32 43.17 45.99
C ASP A 226 -56.47 43.48 44.74
N ARG A 227 -56.03 44.72 44.57
CA ARG A 227 -55.13 45.10 43.46
C ARG A 227 -53.75 44.46 43.60
N ALA A 228 -53.19 44.44 44.81
CA ALA A 228 -51.91 43.81 45.07
C ALA A 228 -51.96 42.29 44.87
N GLN A 229 -53.09 41.64 45.19
CA GLN A 229 -53.34 40.23 44.86
C GLN A 229 -53.35 39.98 43.34
N GLY A 230 -53.97 40.88 42.57
CA GLY A 230 -53.92 40.82 41.11
C GLY A 230 -52.49 40.87 40.57
N TRP A 231 -51.68 41.83 41.04
CA TRP A 231 -50.25 41.92 40.66
C TRP A 231 -49.43 40.71 41.09
N LEU A 232 -49.69 40.17 42.28
CA LEU A 232 -49.03 38.95 42.75
C LEU A 232 -49.33 37.77 41.83
N SER A 233 -50.59 37.59 41.42
CA SER A 233 -50.97 36.52 40.49
C SER A 233 -50.24 36.66 39.15
N GLU A 234 -50.15 37.87 38.59
CA GLU A 234 -49.41 38.12 37.35
C GLU A 234 -47.90 37.81 37.49
N GLU A 235 -47.30 38.19 38.63
CA GLU A 235 -45.88 37.92 38.89
C GLU A 235 -45.62 36.42 39.13
N GLU A 236 -46.54 35.70 39.78
CA GLU A 236 -46.47 34.24 39.97
C GLU A 236 -46.59 33.47 38.65
N ASP A 237 -47.44 33.91 37.73
CA ASP A 237 -47.51 33.35 36.38
C ASP A 237 -46.19 33.61 35.62
N ARG A 238 -45.62 34.81 35.73
CA ARG A 238 -44.28 35.11 35.15
C ARG A 238 -43.19 34.23 35.75
N ILE A 239 -43.20 33.97 37.07
CA ILE A 239 -42.25 33.07 37.72
C ILE A 239 -42.34 31.68 37.10
N ARG A 240 -43.55 31.15 36.88
CA ARG A 240 -43.78 29.85 36.25
C ARG A 240 -43.20 29.78 34.83
N ASP A 241 -43.45 30.80 34.01
CA ASP A 241 -42.90 30.88 32.65
C ASP A 241 -41.37 30.88 32.65
N ILE A 242 -40.74 31.57 33.62
CA ILE A 242 -39.28 31.63 33.78
C ILE A 242 -38.73 30.27 34.22
N GLU A 243 -39.42 29.57 35.12
CA GLU A 243 -39.04 28.21 35.58
C GLU A 243 -39.11 27.19 34.44
N GLU A 244 -40.17 27.21 33.63
CA GLU A 244 -40.28 26.36 32.43
C GLU A 244 -39.14 26.64 31.43
N SER A 245 -38.78 27.92 31.25
CA SER A 245 -37.65 28.30 30.41
C SER A 245 -36.31 27.76 30.95
N LEU A 246 -36.11 27.75 32.27
CA LEU A 246 -34.92 27.16 32.89
C LEU A 246 -34.84 25.66 32.66
N GLU A 247 -35.93 24.92 32.86
CA GLU A 247 -35.99 23.47 32.62
C GLU A 247 -35.62 23.14 31.17
N GLN A 248 -36.12 23.92 30.22
CA GLN A 248 -35.77 23.76 28.80
C GLN A 248 -34.28 23.98 28.55
N ILE A 249 -33.68 25.03 29.13
CA ILE A 249 -32.25 25.33 28.98
C ILE A 249 -31.40 24.23 29.62
N GLU A 250 -31.78 23.73 30.79
CA GLU A 250 -31.11 22.60 31.46
C GLU A 250 -31.17 21.33 30.62
N GLY A 251 -32.29 21.09 29.93
CA GLY A 251 -32.43 20.02 28.94
C GLY A 251 -31.39 20.13 27.82
N TRP A 252 -31.21 21.32 27.23
CA TRP A 252 -30.21 21.55 26.20
C TRP A 252 -28.77 21.43 26.70
N ILE A 253 -28.49 21.89 27.93
CA ILE A 253 -27.17 21.73 28.57
C ILE A 253 -26.85 20.24 28.70
N ARG A 254 -27.78 19.45 29.26
CA ARG A 254 -27.59 18.00 29.44
C ARG A 254 -27.35 17.28 28.11
N GLU A 255 -28.13 17.61 27.08
CA GLU A 255 -27.96 17.02 25.75
C GLU A 255 -26.57 17.33 25.15
N ASP A 256 -26.09 18.56 25.31
CA ASP A 256 -24.76 18.96 24.82
C ASP A 256 -23.61 18.35 25.66
N GLU A 257 -23.80 18.16 26.96
CA GLU A 257 -22.87 17.41 27.83
C GLU A 257 -22.77 15.93 27.41
N GLU A 258 -23.91 15.26 27.18
CA GLU A 258 -23.96 13.86 26.71
C GLU A 258 -23.22 13.69 25.38
N LYS A 259 -23.40 14.63 24.43
CA LYS A 259 -22.65 14.65 23.16
C LYS A 259 -21.13 14.75 23.34
N LEU A 260 -20.67 15.45 24.38
CA LEU A 260 -19.23 15.58 24.69
C LEU A 260 -18.65 14.34 25.37
N GLU A 261 -19.44 13.67 26.20
CA GLU A 261 -19.08 12.39 26.83
C GLU A 261 -19.05 11.22 25.84
N GLY A 262 -19.63 11.42 24.65
CA GLY A 262 -19.72 10.38 23.61
C GLY A 262 -20.74 9.29 23.97
N ARG A 263 -21.79 9.66 24.72
CA ARG A 263 -22.93 8.81 25.03
C ARG A 263 -24.07 9.04 24.04
#